data_AF-A0A953HP33-F1
#
_entry.id   AF-A0A953HP33-F1
#
_cell.length_a   1.000
_cell.length_b   1.000
_cell.length_c   1.000
_cell.angle_alpha   90.00
_cell.angle_beta   90.00
_cell.angle_gamma   90.00
#
_symmetry.space_group_name_H-M   'P 1'
#
loop_
_entity.id
_entity.type
_entity.pdbx_description
1 polymer ?
#
loop_
_entity_poly.entity_id
_entity_poly.type
_entity_poly.pdbx_seq_one_letter_code
_entity_poly.pdbx_strand_id
1 'polypeptide(L)'
;MSVVRKSITFTEQQDAYIKSLVEKGGYTNESEFLRDLVRKDQEERRRLVELQDALVDGIESGPSDATIEGIWMETIQEYEAGK
;
A
#
# COMPACT_ATOMS: atom_id res chain seq x y z
N MET A 1 13.50 12.48 13.81
CA MET A 1 12.41 13.15 13.06
C MET A 1 11.72 14.15 13.98
N SER A 2 11.44 15.36 13.50
CA SER A 2 10.62 16.33 14.23
C SER A 2 9.15 15.89 14.22
N VAL A 3 8.47 15.97 15.35
CA VAL A 3 7.04 15.69 15.46
C VAL A 3 6.29 17.02 15.47
N VAL A 4 5.23 17.13 14.66
CA VAL A 4 4.34 18.30 14.64
C VAL A 4 3.06 17.97 15.39
N ARG A 5 2.69 18.79 16.38
CA ARG A 5 1.45 18.62 17.15
C ARG A 5 0.25 19.00 16.27
N LYS A 6 -0.78 18.14 16.28
CA LYS A 6 -2.09 18.40 15.67
C LYS A 6 -3.19 18.18 16.72
N SER A 7 -4.26 18.97 16.65
CA SER A 7 -5.49 18.74 17.42
C SER A 7 -6.50 18.07 16.50
N ILE A 8 -7.07 16.96 16.94
CA ILE A 8 -7.97 16.10 16.18
C ILE A 8 -9.11 15.71 17.12
N THR A 9 -10.34 15.76 16.62
CA THR A 9 -11.53 15.40 17.38
C THR A 9 -11.96 13.98 17.01
N PHE A 10 -12.24 13.17 18.02
CA PHE A 10 -12.77 11.82 17.90
C PHE A 10 -14.13 11.71 18.58
N THR A 11 -14.92 10.71 18.21
CA THR A 11 -16.09 10.34 19.00
C THR A 11 -15.65 9.69 20.31
N GLU A 12 -16.52 9.71 21.33
CA GLU A 12 -16.24 9.03 22.61
C GLU A 12 -15.93 7.54 22.41
N GLN A 13 -16.62 6.89 21.48
CA GLN A 13 -16.39 5.49 21.14
C GLN A 13 -15.00 5.26 20.54
N GLN A 14 -14.54 6.16 19.67
CA GLN A 14 -13.20 6.07 19.07
C GLN A 14 -12.12 6.32 20.13
N ASP A 15 -12.30 7.32 20.99
CA ASP A 15 -11.38 7.60 22.11
C ASP A 15 -11.23 6.39 23.04
N ALA A 16 -12.35 5.78 23.47
CA ALA A 16 -12.33 4.59 24.31
C ALA A 16 -11.62 3.41 23.63
N TYR A 17 -11.85 3.22 22.32
CA TYR A 17 -11.17 2.20 21.55
C TYR A 17 -9.65 2.43 21.51
N ILE A 18 -9.21 3.64 21.18
CA ILE A 18 -7.78 4.00 21.08
C ILE A 18 -7.10 3.81 22.44
N LYS A 19 -7.71 4.27 23.54
CA LYS A 19 -7.19 4.06 24.90
C LYS A 19 -7.01 2.58 25.22
N SER A 20 -7.97 1.74 24.85
CA SER A 20 -7.87 0.29 25.08
C SER A 20 -6.68 -0.36 24.35
N LEU A 21 -6.26 0.18 23.19
CA LEU A 21 -5.10 -0.33 22.45
C LEU A 21 -3.77 0.06 23.12
N VAL A 22 -3.72 1.25 23.70
CA VAL A 22 -2.57 1.72 24.49
C VAL A 22 -2.45 0.91 25.79
N GLU A 23 -3.56 0.72 26.51
CA GLU A 23 -3.60 -0.05 27.76
C GLU A 23 -3.18 -1.52 27.59
N LYS A 24 -3.52 -2.13 26.44
CA LYS A 24 -3.08 -3.49 26.09
C LYS A 24 -1.58 -3.59 25.75
N GLY A 25 -0.86 -2.47 25.76
CA GLY A 25 0.57 -2.40 25.44
C GLY A 25 0.89 -2.48 23.95
N GLY A 26 -0.12 -2.37 23.08
CA GLY A 26 0.09 -2.37 21.62
C GLY A 26 0.74 -1.08 21.12
N TYR A 27 0.60 0.02 21.86
CA TYR A 27 1.19 1.33 21.57
C TYR A 27 1.57 2.03 22.88
N THR A 28 2.60 2.87 22.83
CA THR A 28 3.06 3.67 23.99
C THR A 28 2.17 4.88 24.26
N ASN A 29 1.48 5.39 23.24
CA ASN A 29 0.52 6.49 23.34
C ASN A 29 -0.39 6.57 22.10
N GLU A 30 -1.45 7.37 22.20
CA GLU A 30 -2.43 7.59 21.13
C GLU A 30 -1.80 8.17 19.86
N SER A 31 -0.79 9.04 20.01
CA SER A 31 -0.09 9.64 18.85
C SER A 31 0.73 8.60 18.08
N GLU A 32 1.15 7.51 18.70
CA GLU A 32 1.81 6.39 18.03
C GLU A 32 0.83 5.57 17.21
N PHE A 33 -0.30 5.21 17.80
CA PHE A 33 -1.39 4.54 17.08
C PHE A 33 -1.82 5.35 15.85
N LEU A 34 -2.01 6.65 16.00
CA LEU A 34 -2.43 7.51 14.89
C LEU A 34 -1.37 7.58 13.79
N ARG A 35 -0.08 7.67 14.13
CA ARG A 35 1.01 7.63 13.14
C ARG A 35 1.04 6.31 12.39
N ASP A 36 0.80 5.20 13.09
CA ASP A 36 0.71 3.88 12.45
C ASP A 36 -0.48 3.77 11.50
N LEU A 37 -1.66 4.24 11.93
CA LEU A 37 -2.85 4.29 11.10
C LEU A 37 -2.62 5.10 9.82
N VAL A 38 -1.96 6.26 9.92
CA VAL A 38 -1.62 7.09 8.76
C VAL A 38 -0.64 6.39 7.82
N ARG A 39 0.36 5.67 8.35
CA ARG A 39 1.30 4.91 7.49
C ARG A 39 0.60 3.80 6.73
N LYS A 40 -0.31 3.07 7.39
CA LYS A 40 -1.12 2.02 6.76
C LYS A 40 -1.99 2.58 5.64
N ASP A 41 -2.71 3.68 5.89
CA ASP A 41 -3.52 4.35 4.87
C ASP A 41 -2.65 4.85 3.70
N GLN A 42 -1.45 5.39 3.96
CA GLN A 42 -0.50 5.78 2.89
C GLN A 42 -0.03 4.59 2.06
N GLU A 43 0.28 3.47 2.70
CA GLU A 43 0.69 2.23 2.01
C GLU A 43 -0.44 1.67 1.14
N GLU A 44 -1.65 1.61 1.67
CA GLU A 44 -2.83 1.14 0.93
C GLU A 44 -3.15 2.04 -0.27
N ARG A 45 -3.15 3.36 -0.07
CA ARG A 45 -3.34 4.33 -1.16
C ARG A 45 -2.27 4.24 -2.23
N ARG A 46 -1.00 4.10 -1.83
CA ARG A 46 0.10 3.95 -2.79
C ARG A 46 -0.10 2.70 -3.66
N ARG A 47 -0.42 1.55 -3.05
CA ARG A 47 -0.69 0.31 -3.80
C ARG A 47 -1.87 0.46 -4.76
N LEU A 48 -2.91 1.19 -4.36
CA LEU A 48 -4.07 1.43 -5.22
C LEU A 48 -3.71 2.33 -6.41
N VAL A 49 -2.92 3.38 -6.19
CA VAL A 49 -2.43 4.26 -7.26
C VAL A 49 -1.52 3.48 -8.21
N GLU A 50 -0.54 2.73 -7.68
CA GLU A 50 0.36 1.88 -8.49
C GLU A 50 -0.43 0.88 -9.36
N LEU A 51 -1.47 0.25 -8.80
CA LEU A 51 -2.35 -0.63 -9.55
C LEU A 51 -3.13 0.11 -10.63
N GLN A 52 -3.68 1.29 -10.31
CA GLN A 52 -4.43 2.10 -11.26
C GLN A 52 -3.56 2.55 -12.43
N ASP A 53 -2.34 3.02 -12.14
CA ASP A 53 -1.38 3.43 -13.17
C ASP A 53 -0.99 2.24 -14.06
N ALA A 54 -0.68 1.07 -13.48
CA ALA A 54 -0.38 -0.13 -14.25
C ALA A 54 -1.54 -0.61 -15.14
N LEU A 55 -2.79 -0.43 -14.67
CA LEU A 55 -3.97 -0.73 -15.48
C LEU A 55 -4.15 0.26 -16.63
N VAL A 56 -3.92 1.55 -16.40
CA VAL A 56 -3.96 2.57 -17.45
C VAL A 56 -2.90 2.28 -18.49
N ASP A 57 -1.65 2.03 -18.08
CA ASP A 57 -0.54 1.68 -18.97
C ASP A 57 -0.88 0.45 -19.83
N GLY A 58 -1.46 -0.59 -19.24
CA GLY A 58 -1.88 -1.80 -19.96
C GLY A 58 -3.06 -1.59 -20.92
N ILE A 59 -3.95 -0.65 -20.63
CA ILE A 59 -5.04 -0.28 -21.55
C ILE A 59 -4.48 0.54 -22.70
N GLU A 60 -3.61 1.51 -22.42
CA GLU A 60 -2.99 2.38 -23.42
C GLU A 60 -2.01 1.63 -24.32
N SER A 61 -1.38 0.55 -23.84
CA SER A 61 -0.53 -0.32 -24.66
C SER A 61 -1.29 -1.06 -25.77
N GLY A 62 -2.63 -1.07 -25.70
CA GLY A 62 -3.48 -1.75 -26.67
C GLY A 62 -3.45 -3.28 -26.53
N PRO A 63 -4.31 -3.98 -27.29
CA PRO A 63 -4.37 -5.44 -27.26
C PRO A 63 -3.12 -6.06 -27.88
N SER A 64 -2.60 -7.12 -27.25
CA SER A 64 -1.50 -7.91 -27.78
C SER A 64 -2.04 -9.08 -28.61
N ASP A 65 -1.40 -9.34 -29.74
CA ASP A 65 -1.64 -10.52 -30.57
C ASP A 65 -0.82 -11.76 -30.12
N ALA A 66 -0.04 -11.62 -29.03
CA ALA A 66 0.81 -12.69 -28.54
C ALA A 66 0.00 -13.83 -27.94
N THR A 67 0.34 -15.07 -28.31
CA THR A 67 -0.23 -16.26 -27.68
C THR A 67 0.52 -16.60 -26.39
N ILE A 68 -0.14 -17.38 -25.54
CA ILE A 68 0.46 -17.87 -24.29
C ILE A 68 1.75 -18.65 -24.58
N GLU A 69 1.76 -19.51 -25.61
CA GLU A 69 2.96 -20.25 -25.99
C GLU A 69 4.08 -19.32 -26.50
N GLY A 70 3.73 -18.27 -27.24
CA GLY A 70 4.68 -17.27 -27.74
C GLY A 70 5.38 -16.53 -26.60
N ILE A 71 4.61 -16.02 -25.65
CA ILE A 71 5.14 -15.33 -24.46
C ILE A 71 6.08 -16.25 -23.68
N TRP A 72 5.67 -17.50 -23.47
CA TRP A 72 6.46 -18.49 -22.72
C TRP A 72 7.80 -18.82 -23.38
N MET A 73 7.80 -19.04 -24.70
CA MET A 73 9.04 -19.31 -25.44
C MET A 73 9.99 -18.11 -25.45
N GLU A 74 9.47 -16.90 -25.66
CA GLU A 74 10.24 -15.66 -25.65
C GLU A 74 10.94 -15.46 -24.30
N THR A 75 10.19 -15.60 -23.20
CA THR A 75 10.74 -15.39 -21.84
C THR A 75 11.85 -16.39 -21.49
N ILE A 76 11.72 -17.65 -21.93
CA ILE A 76 12.76 -18.67 -21.71
C ILE A 76 14.03 -18.34 -22.49
N GLN A 77 13.90 -17.91 -23.75
CA GLN A 77 15.04 -17.54 -24.57
C GLN A 77 15.79 -16.34 -23.99
N GLU A 78 15.08 -15.32 -23.50
CA GLU A 78 15.71 -14.16 -22.84
C GLU A 78 16.48 -14.56 -21.57
N TYR A 79 15.90 -15.44 -20.75
CA TYR A 79 16.54 -15.93 -19.53
C TYR A 79 17.79 -16.77 -19.82
N GLU A 80 17.78 -17.58 -20.88
CA GLU A 80 18.94 -18.36 -21.31
C GLU A 80 20.02 -17.50 -21.96
N ALA A 81 19.64 -16.45 -22.69
CA ALA A 81 20.57 -15.50 -23.32
C ALA A 81 21.24 -14.54 -22.31
N GLY A 82 20.61 -14.31 -21.15
CA GLY A 82 21.15 -13.51 -20.05
C GLY A 82 22.10 -14.26 -19.11
N LYS A 83 22.34 -15.56 -19.33
CA LYS A 83 23.36 -16.37 -18.63
C LYS A 83 24.68 -16.38 -19.37
#